data_AF-W6JGL6-F1
#
_entry.id   AF-W6JGL6-F1
#
_cell.length_a   1.000
_cell.length_b   1.000
_cell.length_c   1.000
_cell.angle_alpha   90.00
_cell.angle_beta   90.00
_cell.angle_gamma   90.00
#
_symmetry.space_group_name_H-M   'P 1'
#
loop_
_entity.id
_entity.type
_entity.pdbx_description
1 polymer ?
#
loop_
_entity_poly.entity_id
_entity_poly.type
_entity_poly.pdbx_seq_one_letter_code
_entity_poly.pdbx_strand_id
1 'polypeptide(L)'
;NVEFLGVVAETSYSCSYFLNLHKATGHSVLVYMPSGQLARDIEKMSDEAAANFAFMQLKKILPDASTPIQHLVSRWGSEVNTLGSYSYDAVGKPHDLYERLRIPVDNLFFAGEATSMSYPGSVHGAFSTGL
;
A
#
# COMPACT_ATOMS: atom_id res chain seq x y z
N ASN A 1 -10.39 -22.03 1.92
CA ASN A 1 -10.92 -20.85 1.22
C ASN A 1 -10.97 -19.65 2.14
N VAL A 2 -9.81 -19.06 2.45
CA VAL A 2 -9.73 -17.82 3.24
C VAL A 2 -8.86 -16.85 2.44
N GLU A 3 -9.43 -15.72 2.04
CA GLU A 3 -8.76 -14.69 1.23
C GLU A 3 -8.04 -13.64 2.10
N PHE A 4 -8.49 -13.46 3.33
CA PHE A 4 -7.95 -12.50 4.28
C PHE A 4 -7.74 -13.13 5.64
N LEU A 5 -6.58 -12.86 6.25
CA LEU A 5 -6.26 -13.28 7.60
C LEU A 5 -6.00 -12.02 8.43
N GLY A 6 -6.75 -11.83 9.50
CA GLY A 6 -6.47 -10.71 10.38
C GLY A 6 -7.15 -10.79 11.73
N VAL A 7 -6.61 -10.03 12.67
CA VAL A 7 -7.17 -9.82 14.01
C VAL A 7 -7.29 -8.33 14.27
N VAL A 8 -8.26 -7.94 15.09
CA VAL A 8 -8.43 -6.55 15.49
C VAL A 8 -7.20 -6.12 16.27
N ALA A 9 -6.58 -5.04 15.80
CA ALA A 9 -5.44 -4.44 16.44
C ALA A 9 -5.85 -3.79 17.77
N GLU A 10 -5.09 -4.04 18.84
CA GLU A 10 -5.32 -3.41 20.16
C GLU A 10 -5.10 -1.89 20.15
N THR A 11 -4.33 -1.39 19.17
CA THR A 11 -3.99 0.03 19.05
C THR A 11 -4.14 0.48 17.61
N SER A 12 -4.28 1.79 17.40
CA SER A 12 -4.27 2.39 16.05
C SER A 12 -2.90 2.31 15.36
N TYR A 13 -1.85 1.88 16.08
CA TYR A 13 -0.52 1.70 15.53
C TYR A 13 -0.30 0.29 14.98
N SER A 14 -0.96 -0.73 15.54
CA SER A 14 -0.78 -2.11 15.10
C SER A 14 -1.60 -2.39 13.84
N CYS A 15 -0.99 -3.13 12.91
CA CYS A 15 -1.69 -3.76 11.80
C CYS A 15 -1.52 -5.28 11.95
N SER A 16 -2.59 -6.03 11.73
CA SER A 16 -2.57 -7.49 11.76
C SER A 16 -3.50 -7.98 10.66
N TYR A 17 -3.21 -7.56 9.44
CA TYR A 17 -3.98 -7.89 8.24
C TYR A 17 -3.04 -8.43 7.16
N PHE A 18 -3.41 -9.60 6.64
CA PHE A 18 -2.71 -10.31 5.58
C PHE A 18 -3.68 -10.67 4.46
N LEU A 19 -3.26 -10.40 3.23
CA LEU A 19 -3.91 -10.90 2.03
C LEU A 19 -3.31 -12.28 1.67
N ASN A 20 -4.17 -13.26 1.44
CA ASN A 20 -3.77 -14.59 0.98
C ASN A 20 -3.86 -14.66 -0.55
N LEU A 21 -2.70 -14.74 -1.21
CA LEU A 21 -2.61 -14.79 -2.66
C LEU A 21 -2.70 -16.20 -3.25
N HIS A 22 -2.84 -17.25 -2.42
CA HIS A 22 -2.86 -18.64 -2.89
C HIS A 22 -3.91 -18.89 -3.99
N LYS A 23 -5.09 -18.26 -3.90
CA LYS A 23 -6.14 -18.41 -4.92
C LYS A 23 -5.74 -17.81 -6.27
N ALA A 24 -5.00 -16.71 -6.27
CA ALA A 24 -4.59 -15.98 -7.47
C ALA A 24 -3.32 -16.57 -8.10
N THR A 25 -2.39 -17.06 -7.28
CA THR A 25 -1.06 -17.48 -7.74
C THR A 25 -0.87 -19.00 -7.76
N GLY A 26 -1.70 -19.76 -7.03
CA GLY A 26 -1.47 -21.19 -6.77
C GLY A 26 -0.31 -21.48 -5.79
N HIS A 27 0.27 -20.45 -5.16
CA HIS A 27 1.43 -20.58 -4.27
C HIS A 27 1.10 -20.05 -2.86
N SER A 28 1.74 -20.61 -1.83
CA SER A 28 1.58 -20.18 -0.43
C SER A 28 2.25 -18.81 -0.18
N VAL A 29 1.58 -17.73 -0.60
CA VAL A 29 2.06 -16.35 -0.48
C VAL A 29 1.08 -15.53 0.35
N LEU A 30 1.60 -14.87 1.38
CA LEU A 30 0.87 -13.90 2.19
C LEU A 30 1.48 -12.50 2.00
N VAL A 31 0.63 -11.49 1.92
CA VAL A 31 1.04 -10.07 1.83
C VAL A 31 0.59 -9.34 3.08
N TYR A 32 1.55 -8.82 3.83
CA TYR A 32 1.29 -7.96 4.98
C TYR A 32 1.16 -6.51 4.52
N MET A 33 0.09 -5.82 4.93
CA MET A 33 -0.21 -4.46 4.47
C MET A 33 -0.21 -3.45 5.64
N PRO A 34 0.97 -2.96 6.09
CA PRO A 34 1.03 -1.92 7.09
C PRO A 34 0.54 -0.58 6.52
N SER A 35 -0.04 0.27 7.37
CA SER A 35 -0.55 1.57 6.99
C SER A 35 -0.19 2.65 8.02
N GLY A 36 -0.41 3.92 7.68
CA GLY A 36 -0.20 5.05 8.59
C GLY A 36 1.24 5.17 9.09
N GLN A 37 1.39 5.44 10.39
CA GLN A 37 2.71 5.62 11.01
C GLN A 37 3.54 4.33 11.00
N LEU A 38 2.91 3.17 11.16
CA LEU A 38 3.60 1.88 11.12
C LEU A 38 4.28 1.63 9.78
N ALA A 39 3.64 2.00 8.66
CA ALA A 39 4.24 1.87 7.33
C ALA A 39 5.55 2.69 7.23
N ARG A 40 5.53 3.93 7.73
CA ARG A 40 6.73 4.81 7.77
C ARG A 40 7.84 4.28 8.65
N ASP A 41 7.50 3.59 9.73
CA ASP A 41 8.50 3.04 10.65
C ASP A 41 9.08 1.73 10.13
N ILE A 42 8.27 0.86 9.52
CA ILE A 42 8.74 -0.31 8.78
C ILE A 42 9.68 0.12 7.65
N GLU A 43 9.40 1.24 6.98
CA GLU A 43 10.22 1.76 5.89
C GLU A 43 11.67 2.07 6.30
N LYS A 44 11.92 2.31 7.59
CA LYS A 44 13.27 2.55 8.15
C LYS A 44 14.00 1.27 8.58
N MET A 45 13.30 0.13 8.63
CA MET A 45 13.88 -1.16 9.03
C MET A 45 14.65 -1.81 7.87
N SER A 46 15.58 -2.73 8.17
CA SER A 46 16.09 -3.65 7.15
C SER A 46 14.98 -4.59 6.66
N ASP A 47 15.18 -5.21 5.49
CA ASP A 47 14.19 -6.14 4.92
C ASP A 47 13.95 -7.35 5.83
N GLU A 48 15.02 -7.88 6.42
CA GLU A 48 14.94 -8.97 7.40
C GLU A 48 14.11 -8.57 8.63
N ALA A 49 14.36 -7.38 9.18
CA ALA A 49 13.62 -6.90 10.36
C ALA A 49 12.15 -6.64 10.03
N ALA A 50 11.84 -6.09 8.85
CA ALA A 50 10.47 -5.88 8.38
C ALA A 50 9.74 -7.22 8.14
N ALA A 51 10.39 -8.19 7.51
CA ALA A 51 9.84 -9.54 7.29
C ALA A 51 9.59 -10.26 8.61
N ASN A 52 10.54 -10.19 9.55
CA ASN A 52 10.38 -10.75 10.90
C ASN A 52 9.25 -10.06 11.66
N PHE A 53 9.08 -8.74 11.52
CA PHE A 53 7.96 -8.02 12.12
C PHE A 53 6.61 -8.55 11.60
N ALA A 54 6.47 -8.67 10.28
CA ALA A 54 5.27 -9.26 9.67
C ALA A 54 5.05 -10.69 10.17
N PHE A 55 6.08 -11.52 10.21
CA PHE A 55 5.97 -12.90 10.69
C PHE A 55 5.54 -12.98 12.17
N MET A 56 6.02 -12.07 13.03
CA MET A 56 5.53 -11.97 14.41
C MET A 56 4.04 -11.62 14.48
N GLN A 57 3.52 -10.75 13.61
CA GLN A 57 2.09 -10.48 13.55
C GLN A 57 1.32 -11.72 13.06
N LEU A 58 1.85 -12.44 12.07
CA LEU A 58 1.24 -13.68 11.60
C LEU A 58 1.13 -14.72 12.71
N LYS A 59 2.17 -14.89 13.53
CA LYS A 59 2.16 -15.83 14.67
C LYS A 59 1.12 -15.50 15.74
N LYS A 60 0.71 -14.24 15.88
CA LYS A 60 -0.42 -13.88 16.76
C LYS A 60 -1.76 -14.42 16.24
N ILE A 61 -1.88 -14.57 14.92
CA ILE A 61 -3.09 -15.08 14.25
C ILE A 61 -3.02 -16.62 14.15
N LEU A 62 -1.86 -17.13 13.75
CA LEU A 62 -1.57 -18.55 13.52
C LEU A 62 -0.28 -18.93 14.28
N PRO A 63 -0.38 -19.34 15.56
CA PRO A 63 0.78 -19.63 16.40
C PRO A 63 1.75 -20.68 15.82
N ASP A 64 1.19 -21.65 15.10
CA ASP A 64 1.92 -22.77 14.49
C ASP A 64 2.41 -22.45 13.06
N ALA A 65 2.35 -21.20 12.61
CA ALA A 65 2.82 -20.81 11.29
C ALA A 65 4.34 -21.07 11.13
N SER A 66 4.69 -21.78 10.05
CA SER A 66 6.07 -22.01 9.64
C SER A 66 6.78 -20.74 9.21
N THR A 67 8.09 -20.67 9.44
CA THR A 67 8.95 -19.56 9.02
C THR A 67 8.88 -19.35 7.50
N PRO A 68 8.77 -18.11 7.00
CA PRO A 68 8.78 -17.84 5.57
C PRO A 68 10.11 -18.27 4.94
N ILE A 69 10.04 -18.95 3.79
CA ILE A 69 11.23 -19.37 3.02
C ILE A 69 11.84 -18.23 2.20
N GLN A 70 11.04 -17.22 1.86
CA GLN A 70 11.42 -16.05 1.08
C GLN A 70 10.56 -14.85 1.50
N HIS A 71 11.08 -13.64 1.30
CA HIS A 71 10.37 -12.39 1.55
C HIS A 71 10.77 -11.33 0.53
N LEU A 72 9.88 -10.36 0.32
CA LEU A 72 10.11 -9.16 -0.47
C LEU A 72 9.49 -7.98 0.29
N VAL A 73 10.21 -6.87 0.40
CA VAL A 73 9.75 -5.67 1.09
C VAL A 73 9.77 -4.49 0.13
N SER A 74 8.61 -3.88 -0.11
CA SER A 74 8.51 -2.67 -0.94
C SER A 74 8.86 -1.41 -0.14
N ARG A 75 9.53 -0.45 -0.79
CA ARG A 75 9.98 0.82 -0.20
C ARG A 75 9.44 2.03 -0.97
N TRP A 76 8.13 2.05 -1.18
CA TRP A 76 7.48 3.06 -2.04
C TRP A 76 7.69 4.50 -1.55
N GLY A 77 7.72 4.75 -0.24
CA GLY A 77 7.86 6.10 0.31
C GLY A 77 9.26 6.70 0.15
N SER A 78 10.28 5.87 -0.03
CA SER A 78 11.69 6.26 -0.16
C SER A 78 12.26 6.03 -1.56
N GLU A 79 11.53 5.35 -2.44
CA GLU A 79 11.90 5.17 -3.83
C GLU A 79 11.77 6.50 -4.59
N VAL A 80 12.84 6.89 -5.30
CA VAL A 80 13.03 8.25 -5.83
C VAL A 80 12.02 8.66 -6.90
N ASN A 81 11.43 7.70 -7.62
CA ASN A 81 10.50 7.96 -8.71
C ASN A 81 9.03 7.89 -8.29
N THR A 82 8.73 7.45 -7.06
CA THR A 82 7.36 7.25 -6.57
C THR A 82 7.06 8.01 -5.29
N LEU A 83 7.99 8.01 -4.31
CA LEU A 83 7.92 8.78 -3.06
C LEU A 83 6.62 8.58 -2.26
N GLY A 84 5.90 7.49 -2.48
CA GLY A 84 4.59 7.20 -1.92
C GLY A 84 3.87 6.10 -2.70
N SER A 85 2.69 5.71 -2.20
CA SER A 85 1.87 4.66 -2.84
C SER A 85 0.84 5.22 -3.83
N TYR A 86 0.02 6.17 -3.38
CA TYR A 86 -1.07 6.79 -4.14
C TYR A 86 -1.56 8.06 -3.44
N SER A 87 -2.21 8.95 -4.19
CA SER A 87 -2.81 10.18 -3.66
C SER A 87 -4.00 9.92 -2.72
N TYR A 88 -4.29 10.89 -1.86
CA TYR A 88 -5.43 10.85 -0.94
C TYR A 88 -5.92 12.26 -0.64
N ASP A 89 -7.18 12.37 -0.18
CA ASP A 89 -7.76 13.62 0.27
C ASP A 89 -7.16 14.07 1.60
N ALA A 90 -6.21 15.01 1.55
CA ALA A 90 -5.63 15.58 2.74
C ALA A 90 -6.61 16.53 3.46
N VAL A 91 -6.68 16.43 4.79
CA VAL A 91 -7.55 17.27 5.63
C VAL A 91 -7.28 18.75 5.38
N GLY A 92 -8.34 19.51 5.13
CA GLY A 92 -8.28 20.95 4.90
C GLY A 92 -7.81 21.36 3.50
N LYS A 93 -7.67 20.42 2.56
CA LYS A 93 -7.40 20.74 1.15
C LYS A 93 -8.70 20.88 0.34
N PRO A 94 -8.72 21.74 -0.69
CA PRO A 94 -9.85 21.86 -1.60
C PRO A 94 -10.11 20.55 -2.36
N HIS A 95 -11.39 20.24 -2.59
CA HIS A 95 -11.80 19.07 -3.37
C HIS A 95 -11.46 19.19 -4.87
N ASP A 96 -11.29 20.41 -5.39
CA ASP A 96 -10.96 20.67 -6.81
C ASP A 96 -9.47 20.51 -7.12
N LEU A 97 -8.65 20.05 -6.16
CA LEU A 97 -7.20 19.93 -6.31
C LEU A 97 -6.80 19.03 -7.50
N TYR A 98 -7.51 17.92 -7.69
CA TYR A 98 -7.29 16.97 -8.79
C TYR A 98 -7.52 17.62 -10.17
N GLU A 99 -8.58 18.42 -10.32
CA GLU A 99 -8.84 19.14 -11.59
C GLU A 99 -7.83 20.25 -11.82
N ARG A 100 -7.46 20.97 -10.76
CA ARG A 100 -6.45 22.03 -10.85
C ARG A 100 -5.09 21.47 -11.30
N LEU A 101 -4.72 20.28 -10.85
CA LEU A 101 -3.49 19.61 -11.27
C LEU A 101 -3.50 19.21 -12.76
N ARG A 102 -4.70 18.97 -13.33
CA ARG A 102 -4.88 18.56 -14.72
C ARG A 102 -4.76 19.73 -15.72
N ILE A 103 -4.82 20.98 -15.24
CA ILE A 103 -4.82 22.15 -16.13
C ILE A 103 -3.47 22.22 -16.87
N PRO A 104 -3.46 22.21 -18.23
CA PRO A 104 -2.22 22.26 -18.99
C PRO A 104 -1.56 23.64 -18.91
N VAL A 105 -0.25 23.66 -19.13
CA VAL A 105 0.56 24.89 -19.23
C VAL A 105 1.29 24.85 -20.57
N ASP A 106 0.87 25.70 -21.50
CA ASP A 106 1.35 25.70 -22.90
C ASP A 106 1.22 24.32 -23.56
N ASN A 107 2.35 23.67 -23.84
CA ASN A 107 2.44 22.33 -24.41
C ASN A 107 2.72 21.23 -23.38
N LEU A 108 2.64 21.55 -22.08
CA LEU A 108 2.79 20.61 -20.98
C LEU A 108 1.42 20.14 -20.48
N PHE A 109 1.25 18.82 -20.44
CA PHE A 109 0.02 18.15 -20.02
C PHE A 109 0.29 17.27 -18.79
N PHE A 110 -0.71 17.15 -17.92
CA PHE A 110 -0.62 16.37 -16.68
C PHE A 110 -1.71 15.29 -16.67
N ALA A 111 -1.28 14.05 -16.45
CA ALA A 111 -2.13 12.88 -16.32
C ALA A 111 -1.63 11.99 -15.17
N GLY A 112 -2.45 11.05 -14.72
CA GLY A 112 -2.13 10.13 -13.65
C GLY A 112 -3.26 9.99 -12.64
N GLU A 113 -3.09 9.10 -11.66
CA GLU A 113 -4.14 8.85 -10.65
C GLU A 113 -4.49 10.13 -9.87
N ALA A 114 -3.49 10.99 -9.62
CA ALA A 114 -3.64 12.25 -8.91
C ALA A 114 -4.29 13.38 -9.74
N THR A 115 -4.69 13.11 -10.99
CA THR A 115 -5.49 14.05 -11.81
C THR A 115 -6.90 13.51 -12.10
N SER A 116 -7.28 12.38 -11.50
CA SER A 116 -8.62 11.79 -11.64
C SER A 116 -9.50 12.15 -10.46
N MET A 117 -10.52 13.01 -10.66
CA MET A 117 -11.53 13.24 -9.62
C MET A 117 -12.42 12.03 -9.36
N SER A 118 -12.76 11.26 -10.39
CA SER A 118 -13.71 10.15 -10.27
C SER A 118 -13.08 8.90 -9.66
N TYR A 119 -11.79 8.67 -9.90
CA TYR A 119 -11.10 7.44 -9.52
C TYR A 119 -9.67 7.68 -8.98
N PRO A 120 -9.50 8.56 -7.96
CA PRO A 120 -8.19 8.86 -7.38
C PRO A 120 -7.55 7.60 -6.78
N GLY A 121 -6.22 7.55 -6.78
CA GLY A 121 -5.45 6.45 -6.22
C GLY A 121 -5.58 5.09 -6.94
N SER A 122 -6.19 5.07 -8.13
CA SER A 122 -6.47 3.83 -8.86
C SER A 122 -5.76 3.76 -10.22
N VAL A 123 -5.46 2.54 -10.66
CA VAL A 123 -4.88 2.27 -11.98
C VAL A 123 -5.83 2.71 -13.11
N HIS A 124 -7.12 2.44 -12.96
CA HIS A 124 -8.15 2.82 -13.93
C HIS A 124 -8.23 4.35 -14.09
N GLY A 125 -8.16 5.09 -12.97
CA GLY A 125 -8.12 6.55 -12.98
C GLY A 125 -6.90 7.09 -13.73
N ALA A 126 -5.71 6.56 -13.43
CA ALA A 126 -4.49 6.93 -14.15
C ALA A 126 -4.61 6.68 -15.65
N PHE A 127 -5.09 5.50 -16.05
CA PHE A 127 -5.30 5.15 -17.45
C PHE A 127 -6.30 6.10 -18.14
N SER A 128 -7.46 6.34 -17.53
CA SER A 128 -8.50 7.19 -18.11
C SER A 128 -8.06 8.64 -18.30
N THR A 129 -7.21 9.18 -17.44
CA THR A 129 -6.69 10.56 -17.58
C THR A 129 -5.63 10.70 -18.67
N GLY A 130 -5.02 9.59 -19.11
CA GLY A 130 -4.01 9.58 -20.16
C GLY A 130 -4.53 9.34 -21.58
N LEU A 131 -5.82 8.99 -21.72
CA LEU A 131 -6.52 8.85 -23.00
C LEU A 131 -7.09 10.20 -23.45
#